data_AF-A0A285ZP64-F1
#
_entry.id   AF-A0A285ZP64-F1
#
_cell.length_a   1.000
_cell.length_b   1.000
_cell.length_c   1.000
_cell.angle_alpha   90.00
_cell.angle_beta   90.00
_cell.angle_gamma   90.00
#
_symmetry.space_group_name_H-M   'P 1'
#
loop_
_entity.id
_entity.type
_entity.pdbx_description
1 polymer ?
#
loop_
_entity_poly.entity_id
_entity_poly.type
_entity_poly.pdbx_seq_one_letter_code
_entity_poly.pdbx_strand_id
1 'polypeptide(L)'
;MDVQNKKCADPILEKLGLGRFYHGDKPLVWIADSPKLNKLHENVAPYNAEECDLSRYFVKEGEFGPYASLLYDKTFKKTFSPDTHRGKRNLLNLLNDMLEGQIPQKIMDVASLQPELNDSGSKVSKSSILDLHCRDERDNLIEIEVQIQRETNFLKRLVFYSSQMIVQQGEPGPDWDYDVKPVYVISFARFRVFDDNRPLHRAGILDYVTAERLIDSANFTIIELPKVTRMIRKSDSEVAKWLFIFRYLDRLKELPPALKTEKFEGLLPFAELARFNKKELKRYRYIMHLKWDRYAQQLAFVEDNPDFVKQIEDKAVEKALNLVERMQKKGASMAKIRASLGLSNNSR
;
A
#
# COMPACT_ATOMS: atom_id res chain seq x y z
N MET A 1 -39.37 -10.84 -4.59
CA MET A 1 -39.45 -9.72 -5.54
C MET A 1 -39.35 -8.47 -4.68
N ASP A 2 -38.25 -7.74 -4.56
CA ASP A 2 -37.20 -7.40 -5.51
C ASP A 2 -35.78 -7.69 -4.98
N VAL A 3 -34.98 -8.36 -5.81
CA VAL A 3 -33.53 -8.59 -5.63
C VAL A 3 -32.77 -7.91 -6.78
N GLN A 4 -33.30 -6.80 -7.30
CA GLN A 4 -32.66 -6.04 -8.39
C GLN A 4 -32.18 -4.68 -7.90
N ASN A 5 -30.95 -4.62 -7.39
CA ASN A 5 -30.02 -3.47 -7.59
C ASN A 5 -28.66 -3.62 -6.90
N LYS A 6 -28.12 -4.85 -6.76
CA LYS A 6 -26.68 -5.01 -6.51
C LYS A 6 -25.95 -4.98 -7.86
N LYS A 7 -25.76 -3.77 -8.43
CA LYS A 7 -24.92 -3.58 -9.62
C LYS A 7 -23.46 -3.82 -9.24
N CYS A 8 -22.99 -5.05 -9.49
CA CYS A 8 -21.61 -5.49 -9.35
C CYS A 8 -20.69 -4.58 -10.17
N ALA A 9 -19.60 -4.10 -9.56
CA ALA A 9 -18.50 -3.50 -10.30
C ALA A 9 -17.89 -4.59 -11.19
N ASP A 10 -17.72 -4.32 -12.48
CA ASP A 10 -17.05 -5.24 -13.39
C ASP A 10 -15.59 -5.41 -12.92
N PRO A 11 -15.16 -6.61 -12.49
CA PRO A 11 -13.82 -6.82 -11.93
C PRO A 11 -12.69 -6.53 -12.92
N ILE A 12 -12.97 -6.59 -14.23
CA ILE A 12 -12.02 -6.23 -15.28
C ILE A 12 -11.79 -4.73 -15.26
N LEU A 13 -12.89 -3.97 -15.15
CA LEU A 13 -12.85 -2.51 -15.16
C LEU A 13 -12.27 -1.97 -13.85
N GLU A 14 -12.61 -2.56 -12.70
CA GLU A 14 -11.99 -2.19 -11.41
C GLU A 14 -10.46 -2.34 -11.44
N LYS A 15 -9.96 -3.44 -12.02
CA LYS A 15 -8.51 -3.68 -12.14
C LYS A 15 -7.83 -2.84 -13.22
N LEU A 16 -8.57 -2.33 -14.19
CA LEU A 16 -8.10 -1.33 -15.15
C LEU A 16 -8.18 0.10 -14.61
N GLY A 17 -8.64 0.30 -13.36
CA GLY A 17 -8.86 1.63 -12.77
C GLY A 17 -10.12 2.33 -13.26
N LEU A 18 -11.01 1.59 -13.91
CA LEU A 18 -12.28 2.02 -14.51
C LEU A 18 -13.49 1.47 -13.73
N GLY A 19 -13.36 1.09 -12.45
CA GLY A 19 -14.46 0.48 -11.69
C GLY A 19 -15.59 1.47 -11.37
N ARG A 20 -16.86 1.02 -11.43
CA ARG A 20 -17.99 1.78 -10.85
C ARG A 20 -17.90 1.73 -9.33
N PHE A 21 -17.46 2.83 -8.73
CA PHE A 21 -17.59 3.04 -7.29
C PHE A 21 -18.93 3.71 -7.03
N TYR A 22 -19.66 3.29 -6.01
CA TYR A 22 -20.93 3.92 -5.61
C TYR A 22 -20.81 4.47 -4.18
N HIS A 23 -21.43 5.63 -3.95
CA HIS A 23 -21.72 6.28 -2.69
C HIS A 23 -23.24 6.31 -2.52
N GLY A 24 -23.80 5.33 -1.81
CA GLY A 24 -25.26 5.11 -1.83
C GLY A 24 -25.71 4.83 -3.27
N ASP A 25 -26.68 5.60 -3.78
CA ASP A 25 -27.15 5.50 -5.16
C ASP A 25 -26.31 6.32 -6.17
N LYS A 26 -25.34 7.10 -5.68
CA LYS A 26 -24.53 7.99 -6.53
C LYS A 26 -23.22 7.32 -6.97
N PRO A 27 -22.91 7.22 -8.27
CA PRO A 27 -21.61 6.74 -8.73
C PRO A 27 -20.49 7.76 -8.41
N LEU A 28 -19.45 7.32 -7.71
CA LEU A 28 -18.20 8.04 -7.39
C LEU A 28 -17.18 8.03 -8.54
N VAL A 29 -17.29 7.05 -9.45
CA VAL A 29 -16.58 7.00 -10.74
C VAL A 29 -17.57 6.46 -11.76
N TRP A 30 -17.83 7.24 -12.81
CA TRP A 30 -18.69 6.85 -13.91
C TRP A 30 -17.85 6.11 -14.96
N ILE A 31 -18.39 5.03 -15.52
CA ILE A 31 -17.86 4.48 -16.77
C ILE A 31 -18.78 4.97 -17.85
N ALA A 32 -18.21 5.60 -18.88
CA ALA A 32 -18.89 5.84 -20.13
C ALA A 32 -19.49 4.52 -20.66
N ASP A 33 -20.79 4.50 -20.96
CA ASP A 33 -21.40 3.49 -21.82
C ASP A 33 -20.75 3.58 -23.22
N SER A 34 -19.58 2.98 -23.37
CA SER A 34 -18.86 2.92 -24.63
C SER A 34 -19.10 1.56 -25.27
N PRO A 35 -19.67 1.51 -26.50
CA PRO A 35 -19.83 0.28 -27.25
C PRO A 35 -18.52 -0.51 -27.46
N LYS A 36 -17.36 0.14 -27.31
CA LYS A 36 -16.03 -0.51 -27.41
C LYS A 36 -15.66 -1.28 -26.14
N LEU A 37 -16.12 -0.83 -24.97
CA LEU A 37 -15.95 -1.54 -23.69
C LEU A 37 -16.84 -2.78 -23.61
N ASN A 38 -18.02 -2.77 -24.25
CA ASN A 38 -18.92 -3.93 -24.39
C ASN A 38 -18.24 -5.19 -24.95
N LYS A 39 -17.15 -5.06 -25.73
CA LYS A 39 -16.36 -6.20 -26.24
C LYS A 39 -15.48 -6.88 -25.18
N LEU A 40 -15.22 -6.24 -24.05
CA LEU A 40 -14.52 -6.84 -22.89
C LEU A 40 -15.46 -7.66 -21.99
N HIS A 41 -16.77 -7.43 -22.08
CA HIS A 41 -17.81 -8.01 -21.22
C HIS A 41 -18.18 -9.48 -21.56
N GLU A 42 -17.67 -10.05 -22.66
CA GLU A 42 -18.03 -11.43 -23.04
C GLU A 42 -17.28 -12.47 -22.20
N ASN A 43 -18.01 -13.19 -21.34
CA ASN A 43 -17.53 -14.19 -20.38
C ASN A 43 -16.88 -13.62 -19.11
N VAL A 44 -17.63 -12.78 -18.38
CA VAL A 44 -17.42 -12.63 -16.94
C VAL A 44 -17.94 -13.92 -16.29
N ALA A 45 -17.06 -14.70 -15.67
CA ALA A 45 -17.48 -15.84 -14.86
C ALA A 45 -18.47 -15.34 -13.79
N PRO A 46 -19.54 -16.10 -13.46
CA PRO A 46 -20.44 -15.72 -12.38
C PRO A 46 -19.63 -15.45 -11.10
N TYR A 47 -19.98 -14.36 -10.41
CA TYR A 47 -19.44 -13.98 -9.11
C TYR A 47 -19.34 -15.23 -8.22
N ASN A 48 -18.11 -15.65 -7.89
CA ASN A 48 -17.91 -16.78 -7.01
C ASN A 48 -18.39 -16.36 -5.62
N ALA A 49 -19.42 -17.03 -5.10
CA ALA A 49 -20.05 -16.74 -3.80
C ALA A 49 -19.08 -16.84 -2.59
N GLU A 50 -17.84 -17.29 -2.81
CA GLU A 50 -16.75 -17.24 -1.83
C GLU A 50 -16.08 -15.86 -1.70
N GLU A 51 -16.32 -14.93 -2.61
CA GLU A 51 -16.01 -13.50 -2.42
C GLU A 51 -16.98 -12.95 -1.35
N CYS A 52 -16.60 -13.15 -0.08
CA CYS A 52 -17.31 -12.65 1.08
C CYS A 52 -17.52 -11.14 0.93
N ASP A 53 -18.77 -10.69 0.81
CA ASP A 53 -19.12 -9.27 0.88
C ASP A 53 -18.48 -8.64 2.13
N LEU A 54 -17.40 -7.88 1.91
CA LEU A 54 -16.65 -7.29 3.01
C LEU A 54 -17.33 -6.04 3.55
N SER A 55 -18.36 -5.50 2.89
CA SER A 55 -19.05 -4.25 3.27
C SER A 55 -19.55 -4.28 4.71
N ARG A 56 -19.95 -5.45 5.22
CA ARG A 56 -20.38 -5.63 6.61
C ARG A 56 -19.28 -5.31 7.64
N TYR A 57 -18.01 -5.49 7.26
CA TYR A 57 -16.85 -5.21 8.10
C TYR A 57 -16.40 -3.76 8.03
N PHE A 58 -16.92 -2.95 7.11
CA PHE A 58 -16.59 -1.54 6.99
C PHE A 58 -17.59 -0.66 7.75
N VAL A 59 -17.12 0.47 8.29
CA VAL A 59 -17.99 1.55 8.77
C VAL A 59 -18.78 2.16 7.63
N LYS A 60 -19.95 2.72 7.94
CA LYS A 60 -20.66 3.52 6.94
C LYS A 60 -19.83 4.77 6.64
N GLU A 61 -20.07 5.35 5.49
CA GLU A 61 -19.37 6.56 5.11
C GLU A 61 -19.72 7.73 6.05
N GLY A 62 -18.71 8.52 6.42
CA GLY A 62 -18.83 9.59 7.42
C GLY A 62 -18.77 9.11 8.88
N GLU A 63 -18.84 7.81 9.14
CA GLU A 63 -18.64 7.27 10.49
C GLU A 63 -17.15 7.05 10.79
N PHE A 64 -16.80 7.18 12.08
CA PHE A 64 -15.49 6.80 12.58
C PHE A 64 -15.48 5.31 12.95
N GLY A 65 -14.51 4.57 12.41
CA GLY A 65 -14.19 3.24 12.91
C GLY A 65 -13.59 3.29 14.32
N PRO A 66 -13.64 2.19 15.07
CA PRO A 66 -13.00 2.08 16.39
C PRO A 66 -11.48 2.17 16.32
N TYR A 67 -10.87 2.02 15.14
CA TYR A 67 -9.41 1.98 14.97
C TYR A 67 -8.87 3.23 14.28
N ALA A 68 -7.67 3.63 14.71
CA ALA A 68 -6.86 4.65 14.08
C ALA A 68 -6.11 4.07 12.86
N SER A 69 -5.87 4.89 11.86
CA SER A 69 -5.04 4.49 10.72
C SER A 69 -3.61 4.19 11.18
N LEU A 70 -3.06 3.06 10.72
CA LEU A 70 -1.63 2.75 10.90
C LEU A 70 -0.73 3.74 10.16
N LEU A 71 -1.26 4.49 9.19
CA LEU A 71 -0.51 5.53 8.48
C LEU A 71 -0.35 6.82 9.27
N TYR A 72 -0.98 6.92 10.44
CA TYR A 72 -0.75 8.02 11.36
C TYR A 72 0.51 7.73 12.17
N ASP A 73 1.52 8.61 12.07
CA ASP A 73 2.84 8.47 12.70
C ASP A 73 2.79 7.96 14.15
N LYS A 74 1.93 8.55 14.98
CA LYS A 74 1.81 8.14 16.38
C LYS A 74 1.20 6.74 16.56
N THR A 75 0.22 6.36 15.74
CA THR A 75 -0.34 5.01 15.75
C THR A 75 0.71 4.01 15.29
N PHE A 76 1.44 4.32 14.22
CA PHE A 76 2.51 3.48 13.69
C PHE A 76 3.57 3.21 14.76
N LYS A 77 4.14 4.29 15.33
CA LYS A 77 5.19 4.21 16.36
C LYS A 77 4.74 3.42 17.58
N LYS A 78 3.48 3.57 18.04
CA LYS A 78 2.94 2.76 19.14
C LYS A 78 2.79 1.28 18.76
N THR A 79 2.30 1.01 17.55
CA THR A 79 2.00 -0.36 17.08
C THR A 79 3.27 -1.17 16.83
N PHE A 80 4.33 -0.50 16.36
CA PHE A 80 5.58 -1.10 15.93
C PHE A 80 6.79 -0.59 16.73
N SER A 81 6.60 -0.20 18.00
CA SER A 81 7.71 0.26 18.85
C SER A 81 8.63 -0.92 19.20
N PRO A 82 9.94 -0.86 18.86
CA PRO A 82 10.90 -1.90 19.22
C PRO A 82 11.16 -1.97 20.74
N ASP A 83 10.81 -0.92 21.49
CA ASP A 83 11.04 -0.81 22.94
C ASP A 83 10.00 -1.58 23.78
N THR A 84 8.93 -2.06 23.15
CA THR A 84 7.87 -2.84 23.83
C THR A 84 7.86 -4.26 23.28
N HIS A 85 7.69 -5.27 24.15
CA HIS A 85 7.67 -6.67 23.73
C HIS A 85 6.66 -6.95 22.59
N ARG A 86 5.43 -6.43 22.70
CA ARG A 86 4.40 -6.62 21.69
C ARG A 86 4.63 -5.77 20.43
N GLY A 87 5.09 -4.53 20.57
CA GLY A 87 5.41 -3.67 19.42
C GLY A 87 6.58 -4.23 18.60
N LYS A 88 7.60 -4.75 19.28
CA LYS A 88 8.74 -5.44 18.67
C LYS A 88 8.30 -6.68 17.90
N ARG A 89 7.45 -7.53 18.49
CA ARG A 89 6.87 -8.68 17.79
C ARG A 89 6.06 -8.27 16.55
N ASN A 90 5.25 -7.22 16.65
CA ASN A 90 4.51 -6.67 15.51
C ASN A 90 5.44 -6.18 14.40
N LEU A 91 6.53 -5.50 14.78
CA LEU A 91 7.53 -4.99 13.85
C LEU A 91 8.28 -6.13 13.14
N LEU A 92 8.73 -7.14 13.87
CA LEU A 92 9.35 -8.33 13.29
C LEU A 92 8.43 -9.07 12.31
N ASN A 93 7.13 -9.19 12.63
CA ASN A 93 6.15 -9.76 11.71
C ASN A 93 6.02 -8.92 10.43
N LEU A 94 5.90 -7.60 10.57
CA LEU A 94 5.80 -6.68 9.44
C LEU A 94 7.03 -6.78 8.53
N LEU A 95 8.24 -6.66 9.09
CA LEU A 95 9.47 -6.62 8.32
C LEU A 95 9.72 -7.92 7.58
N ASN A 96 9.59 -9.06 8.25
CA ASN A 96 9.83 -10.37 7.64
C ASN A 96 8.82 -10.69 6.53
N ASP A 97 7.53 -10.36 6.71
CA ASP A 97 6.54 -10.60 5.66
C ASP A 97 6.76 -9.63 4.48
N MET A 98 7.02 -8.34 4.74
CA MET A 98 7.15 -7.33 3.69
C MET A 98 8.43 -7.48 2.86
N LEU A 99 9.51 -7.93 3.49
CA LEU A 99 10.82 -8.13 2.86
C LEU A 99 11.06 -9.57 2.41
N GLU A 100 10.07 -10.47 2.54
CA GLU A 100 10.17 -11.87 2.12
C GLU A 100 10.71 -11.99 0.70
N GLY A 101 11.85 -12.67 0.51
CA GLY A 101 12.50 -12.84 -0.79
C GLY A 101 13.38 -11.66 -1.24
N GLN A 102 13.46 -10.56 -0.47
CA GLN A 102 14.49 -9.53 -0.63
C GLN A 102 15.63 -9.74 0.36
N ILE A 103 15.29 -9.99 1.63
CA ILE A 103 16.25 -10.33 2.68
C ILE A 103 16.67 -11.81 2.54
N PRO A 104 17.97 -12.13 2.70
CA PRO A 104 18.44 -13.51 2.58
C PRO A 104 17.97 -14.42 3.73
N GLN A 105 17.85 -13.86 4.94
CA GLN A 105 17.55 -14.58 6.17
C GLN A 105 16.48 -13.84 6.97
N LYS A 106 15.84 -14.56 7.91
CA LYS A 106 14.79 -13.96 8.74
C LYS A 106 15.39 -13.00 9.77
N ILE A 107 14.75 -11.84 9.94
CA ILE A 107 15.09 -10.89 11.01
C ILE A 107 14.59 -11.44 12.35
N MET A 108 15.51 -11.57 13.30
CA MET A 108 15.26 -12.13 14.62
C MET A 108 15.21 -11.04 15.70
N ASP A 109 15.95 -9.95 15.50
CA ASP A 109 16.00 -8.84 16.44
C ASP A 109 15.96 -7.47 15.77
N VAL A 110 15.46 -6.48 16.50
CA VAL A 110 15.33 -5.09 16.02
C VAL A 110 15.49 -4.09 17.17
N ALA A 111 16.20 -3.00 16.90
CA ALA A 111 16.36 -1.85 17.75
C ALA A 111 16.18 -0.55 16.94
N SER A 112 15.70 0.52 17.58
CA SER A 112 15.67 1.84 16.94
C SER A 112 17.09 2.38 16.79
N LEU A 113 17.41 2.91 15.61
CA LEU A 113 18.50 3.87 15.45
C LEU A 113 18.18 5.10 16.30
N GLN A 114 19.12 5.56 17.13
CA GLN A 114 18.97 6.90 17.72
C GLN A 114 19.03 7.90 16.57
N PRO A 115 18.04 8.81 16.43
CA PRO A 115 18.13 9.83 15.40
C PRO A 115 19.31 10.73 15.76
N GLU A 116 20.40 10.63 15.00
CA GLU A 116 21.44 11.64 15.02
C GLU A 116 20.80 13.01 14.77
N LEU A 117 21.28 14.03 15.48
CA LEU A 117 20.88 15.40 15.23
C LEU A 117 21.22 15.70 13.77
N ASN A 118 20.19 15.79 12.92
CA ASN A 118 20.36 16.24 11.54
C ASN A 118 21.01 17.63 11.54
N ASP A 119 22.32 17.68 11.35
CA ASP A 119 23.10 18.92 11.16
C ASP A 119 22.76 19.64 9.85
N SER A 120 21.95 19.01 8.99
CA SER A 120 21.49 19.59 7.71
C SER A 120 20.49 20.75 7.84
N GLY A 121 20.02 21.10 9.04
CA GLY A 121 19.16 22.26 9.30
C GLY A 121 17.75 22.22 8.67
N SER A 122 17.44 21.21 7.87
CA SER A 122 16.16 21.06 7.18
C SER A 122 15.13 20.37 8.08
N LYS A 123 14.13 21.12 8.57
CA LYS A 123 12.96 20.56 9.28
C LYS A 123 12.16 19.53 8.44
N VAL A 124 12.41 19.46 7.13
CA VAL A 124 11.74 18.57 6.17
C VAL A 124 12.33 17.15 6.18
N SER A 125 13.54 16.97 6.73
CA SER A 125 14.24 15.67 6.76
C SER A 125 13.62 14.63 7.71
N LYS A 126 12.69 15.00 8.62
CA LYS A 126 12.03 14.09 9.58
C LYS A 126 10.85 13.29 8.98
N SER A 127 10.96 12.81 7.75
CA SER A 127 9.86 12.09 7.08
C SER A 127 9.88 10.57 7.28
N SER A 128 10.98 10.02 7.81
CA SER A 128 11.04 8.62 8.26
C SER A 128 10.25 8.43 9.55
N ILE A 129 9.55 7.29 9.66
CA ILE A 129 8.81 6.95 10.88
C ILE A 129 9.65 6.08 11.79
N LEU A 130 10.47 5.20 11.22
CA LEU A 130 11.41 4.34 11.93
C LEU A 130 12.68 4.16 11.11
N ASP A 131 13.82 4.34 11.77
CA ASP A 131 15.14 3.91 11.31
C ASP A 131 15.56 2.79 12.28
N LEU A 132 15.97 1.64 11.75
CA LEU A 132 16.09 0.39 12.52
C LEU A 132 17.39 -0.33 12.24
N HIS A 133 18.09 -0.70 13.33
CA HIS A 133 19.13 -1.72 13.31
C HIS A 133 18.49 -3.09 13.49
N CYS A 134 18.67 -3.98 12.52
CA CYS A 134 18.15 -5.34 12.54
C CYS A 134 19.27 -6.36 12.55
N ARG A 135 18.99 -7.52 13.15
CA ARG A 135 19.88 -8.68 13.18
C ARG A 135 19.13 -9.91 12.68
N ASP A 136 19.71 -10.60 11.72
CA ASP A 136 19.14 -11.81 11.14
C ASP A 136 19.48 -13.07 11.96
N GLU A 137 18.97 -14.23 11.52
CA GLU A 137 19.19 -15.52 12.19
C GLU A 137 20.65 -16.03 12.12
N ARG A 138 21.50 -15.39 11.32
CA ARG A 138 22.94 -15.66 11.19
C ARG A 138 23.80 -14.58 11.82
N ASP A 139 23.20 -13.70 12.62
CA ASP A 139 23.87 -12.56 13.29
C ASP A 139 24.34 -11.45 12.32
N ASN A 140 23.90 -11.45 11.06
CA ASN A 140 24.22 -10.36 10.14
C ASN A 140 23.39 -9.13 10.47
N LEU A 141 24.02 -7.96 10.36
CA LEU A 141 23.37 -6.66 10.54
C LEU A 141 22.72 -6.20 9.25
N ILE A 142 21.52 -5.64 9.37
CA ILE A 142 20.74 -5.07 8.28
C ILE A 142 20.15 -3.76 8.76
N GLU A 143 20.26 -2.72 7.94
CA GLU A 143 19.66 -1.42 8.22
C GLU A 143 18.32 -1.30 7.49
N ILE A 144 17.28 -0.89 8.22
CA ILE A 144 15.94 -0.76 7.65
C ILE A 144 15.34 0.60 7.97
N GLU A 145 14.82 1.26 6.96
CA GLU A 145 14.06 2.49 7.11
C GLU A 145 12.62 2.32 6.61
N VAL A 146 11.66 2.79 7.40
CA VAL A 146 10.24 2.76 7.07
C VAL A 146 9.69 4.17 6.94
N GLN A 147 9.09 4.46 5.78
CA GLN A 147 8.57 5.77 5.45
C GLN A 147 7.11 5.75 5.01
N ILE A 148 6.38 6.82 5.31
CA ILE A 148 5.02 7.06 4.81
C ILE A 148 4.98 8.43 4.13
N GLN A 149 5.02 8.45 2.80
CA GLN A 149 5.22 9.68 2.05
C GLN A 149 4.02 10.13 1.21
N ARG A 150 3.99 11.44 0.95
CA ARG A 150 2.98 12.14 0.14
C ARG A 150 3.56 13.21 -0.80
N GLU A 151 4.80 13.09 -1.20
CA GLU A 151 5.55 14.24 -1.72
C GLU A 151 6.13 14.08 -3.13
N THR A 152 6.54 15.21 -3.72
CA THR A 152 7.24 15.28 -5.01
C THR A 152 8.63 14.66 -4.92
N ASN A 153 9.21 14.30 -6.07
CA ASN A 153 10.53 13.64 -6.17
C ASN A 153 10.65 12.34 -5.35
N PHE A 154 9.53 11.64 -5.16
CA PHE A 154 9.43 10.44 -4.32
C PHE A 154 10.58 9.43 -4.50
N LEU A 155 10.83 8.96 -5.72
CA LEU A 155 11.89 7.97 -5.98
C LEU A 155 13.29 8.51 -5.66
N LYS A 156 13.57 9.77 -6.02
CA LYS A 156 14.86 10.42 -5.71
C LYS A 156 15.09 10.53 -4.21
N ARG A 157 14.02 10.72 -3.43
CA ARG A 157 14.11 10.75 -1.97
C ARG A 157 14.37 9.40 -1.36
N LEU A 158 13.76 8.33 -1.87
CA LEU A 158 14.10 6.98 -1.41
C LEU A 158 15.60 6.70 -1.60
N VAL A 159 16.14 7.07 -2.77
CA VAL A 159 17.59 6.97 -3.02
C VAL A 159 18.38 7.84 -2.04
N PHE A 160 18.02 9.11 -1.88
CA PHE A 160 18.67 10.02 -0.94
C PHE A 160 18.73 9.43 0.48
N TYR A 161 17.60 8.93 1.00
CA TYR A 161 17.54 8.35 2.33
C TYR A 161 18.37 7.07 2.47
N SER A 162 18.29 6.16 1.49
CA SER A 162 19.18 4.99 1.47
C SER A 162 20.66 5.39 1.48
N SER A 163 21.04 6.45 0.76
CA SER A 163 22.41 6.97 0.79
C SER A 163 22.78 7.58 2.13
N GLN A 164 21.87 8.27 2.82
CA GLN A 164 22.11 8.78 4.16
C GLN A 164 22.36 7.64 5.15
N MET A 165 21.56 6.58 5.10
CA MET A 165 21.78 5.40 5.95
C MET A 165 23.12 4.72 5.67
N ILE A 166 23.53 4.61 4.40
CA ILE A 166 24.85 4.07 4.03
C ILE A 166 25.96 4.94 4.61
N VAL A 167 25.85 6.27 4.50
CA VAL A 167 26.86 7.20 5.03
C VAL A 167 26.98 7.11 6.55
N GLN A 168 25.85 6.94 7.26
CA GLN A 168 25.82 6.84 8.72
C GLN A 168 26.51 5.58 9.27
N GLN A 169 26.77 4.58 8.43
CA GLN A 169 27.54 3.39 8.83
C GLN A 169 29.06 3.63 8.83
N GLY A 170 29.52 4.72 8.21
CA GLY A 170 30.95 5.01 8.11
C GLY A 170 31.57 5.35 9.47
N GLU A 171 32.71 4.74 9.77
CA GLU A 171 33.48 5.05 10.97
C GLU A 171 34.49 6.20 10.72
N PRO A 172 34.60 7.20 11.61
CA PRO A 172 35.62 8.23 11.49
C PRO A 172 37.03 7.65 11.67
N GLY A 173 37.91 7.84 10.69
CA GLY A 173 39.31 7.44 10.80
C GLY A 173 39.91 7.06 9.44
N PRO A 174 41.23 6.75 9.41
CA PRO A 174 41.92 6.32 8.19
C PRO A 174 41.60 4.86 7.80
N ASP A 175 41.02 4.07 8.71
CA ASP A 175 40.91 2.61 8.57
C ASP A 175 39.52 2.13 8.08
N TRP A 176 38.65 3.03 7.63
CA TRP A 176 37.34 2.65 7.10
C TRP A 176 37.49 1.93 5.74
N ASP A 177 37.05 0.68 5.68
CA ASP A 177 37.21 -0.21 4.53
C ASP A 177 36.02 -0.22 3.56
N TYR A 178 35.00 0.59 3.84
CA TYR A 178 33.75 0.69 3.07
C TYR A 178 32.87 -0.58 3.09
N ASP A 179 33.05 -1.50 4.05
CA ASP A 179 32.18 -2.66 4.26
C ASP A 179 30.83 -2.28 4.87
N VAL A 180 29.98 -1.66 4.05
CA VAL A 180 28.63 -1.23 4.43
C VAL A 180 27.67 -2.41 4.50
N LYS A 181 26.86 -2.44 5.56
CA LYS A 181 25.77 -3.38 5.75
C LYS A 181 24.60 -3.07 4.81
N PRO A 182 23.84 -4.10 4.38
CA PRO A 182 22.70 -3.90 3.49
C PRO A 182 21.65 -2.94 4.04
N VAL A 183 21.19 -2.01 3.19
CA VAL A 183 20.10 -1.07 3.51
C VAL A 183 18.81 -1.44 2.79
N TYR A 184 17.70 -1.45 3.51
CA TYR A 184 16.36 -1.71 2.98
C TYR A 184 15.41 -0.55 3.33
N VAL A 185 14.85 0.09 2.31
CA VAL A 185 13.86 1.16 2.48
C VAL A 185 12.47 0.64 2.12
N ILE A 186 11.56 0.62 3.10
CA ILE A 186 10.15 0.29 2.92
C ILE A 186 9.35 1.59 2.88
N SER A 187 8.66 1.85 1.76
CA SER A 187 7.92 3.10 1.57
C SER A 187 6.45 2.88 1.24
N PHE A 188 5.58 3.42 2.08
CA PHE A 188 4.13 3.45 1.87
C PHE A 188 3.72 4.74 1.16
N ALA A 189 3.55 4.67 -0.16
CA ALA A 189 3.04 5.74 -0.99
C ALA A 189 1.50 5.85 -0.90
N ARG A 190 1.00 7.04 -0.59
CA ARG A 190 -0.44 7.35 -0.55
C ARG A 190 -0.99 7.88 -1.88
N PHE A 191 -0.25 7.68 -2.97
CA PHE A 191 -0.54 8.12 -4.34
C PHE A 191 0.00 7.08 -5.33
N ARG A 192 -0.36 7.20 -6.61
CA ARG A 192 0.16 6.32 -7.66
C ARG A 192 1.55 6.80 -8.12
N VAL A 193 2.51 5.89 -8.14
CA VAL A 193 3.91 6.11 -8.51
C VAL A 193 4.19 5.53 -9.89
N PHE A 194 3.78 4.28 -10.14
CA PHE A 194 4.01 3.58 -11.40
C PHE A 194 2.71 3.43 -12.21
N ASP A 195 2.85 3.43 -13.54
CA ASP A 195 1.73 3.33 -14.48
C ASP A 195 1.00 1.97 -14.50
N ASP A 196 1.58 0.94 -13.90
CA ASP A 196 0.95 -0.39 -13.82
C ASP A 196 -0.09 -0.49 -12.69
N ASN A 197 -0.68 -1.68 -12.49
CA ASN A 197 -1.68 -1.92 -11.45
C ASN A 197 -1.14 -2.67 -10.22
N ARG A 198 0.17 -2.92 -10.14
CA ARG A 198 0.75 -3.64 -9.00
C ARG A 198 0.82 -2.71 -7.80
N PRO A 199 0.37 -3.14 -6.60
CA PRO A 199 0.46 -2.32 -5.40
C PRO A 199 1.84 -2.43 -4.72
N LEU A 200 2.69 -3.36 -5.15
CA LEU A 200 4.00 -3.62 -4.56
C LEU A 200 5.07 -3.69 -5.65
N HIS A 201 6.15 -2.94 -5.44
CA HIS A 201 7.32 -2.91 -6.29
C HIS A 201 8.57 -3.14 -5.43
N ARG A 202 9.47 -3.99 -5.93
CA ARG A 202 10.75 -4.27 -5.29
C ARG A 202 11.85 -3.91 -6.26
N ALA A 203 12.88 -3.24 -5.78
CA ALA A 203 14.02 -2.82 -6.58
C ALA A 203 15.32 -2.88 -5.75
N GLY A 204 16.44 -2.99 -6.44
CA GLY A 204 17.78 -2.97 -5.87
C GLY A 204 18.80 -2.68 -6.97
N ILE A 205 20.09 -2.82 -6.66
CA ILE A 205 21.17 -2.60 -7.63
C ILE A 205 21.42 -3.90 -8.40
N LEU A 206 21.16 -3.86 -9.71
CA LEU A 206 21.22 -5.02 -10.60
C LEU A 206 22.19 -4.75 -11.75
N ASP A 207 22.79 -5.81 -12.28
CA ASP A 207 23.47 -5.76 -13.58
C ASP A 207 22.43 -5.59 -14.70
N TYR A 208 22.68 -4.69 -15.65
CA TYR A 208 21.71 -4.35 -16.69
C TYR A 208 21.49 -5.46 -17.72
N VAL A 209 22.49 -6.32 -17.95
CA VAL A 209 22.44 -7.38 -18.97
C VAL A 209 21.82 -8.64 -18.38
N THR A 210 22.30 -9.08 -17.22
CA THR A 210 21.87 -10.34 -16.59
C THR A 210 20.64 -10.16 -15.72
N ALA A 211 20.34 -8.92 -15.28
CA ALA A 211 19.35 -8.62 -14.25
C ALA A 211 19.62 -9.30 -12.90
N GLU A 212 20.83 -9.82 -12.70
CA GLU A 212 21.27 -10.38 -11.43
C GLU A 212 21.63 -9.28 -10.44
N ARG A 213 21.53 -9.59 -9.14
CA ARG A 213 21.89 -8.63 -8.09
C ARG A 213 23.39 -8.36 -8.13
N LEU A 214 23.76 -7.12 -8.43
CA LEU A 214 25.16 -6.70 -8.50
C LEU A 214 25.73 -6.50 -7.09
N ILE A 215 24.97 -5.85 -6.21
CA ILE A 215 25.36 -5.61 -4.81
C ILE A 215 24.11 -5.46 -3.94
N ASP A 216 24.21 -5.92 -2.69
CA ASP A 216 23.14 -5.81 -1.68
C ASP A 216 23.39 -4.62 -0.73
N SER A 217 23.49 -3.40 -1.26
CA SER A 217 23.74 -2.20 -0.46
C SER A 217 22.55 -1.24 -0.38
N ALA A 218 21.65 -1.24 -1.37
CA ALA A 218 20.45 -0.41 -1.37
C ALA A 218 19.27 -1.14 -2.01
N ASN A 219 18.23 -1.37 -1.22
CA ASN A 219 17.03 -2.11 -1.60
C ASN A 219 15.78 -1.30 -1.30
N PHE A 220 14.79 -1.39 -2.18
CA PHE A 220 13.56 -0.60 -2.09
C PHE A 220 12.32 -1.49 -2.17
N THR A 221 11.40 -1.26 -1.25
CA THR A 221 10.08 -1.91 -1.19
C THR A 221 9.02 -0.81 -1.21
N ILE A 222 8.48 -0.56 -2.40
CA ILE A 222 7.56 0.56 -2.65
C ILE A 222 6.13 0.02 -2.71
N ILE A 223 5.28 0.61 -1.88
CA ILE A 223 3.90 0.17 -1.67
C ILE A 223 2.95 1.28 -2.07
N GLU A 224 2.13 1.05 -3.08
CA GLU A 224 1.14 2.01 -3.58
C GLU A 224 -0.24 1.69 -3.00
N LEU A 225 -0.53 2.26 -1.85
CA LEU A 225 -1.78 2.02 -1.12
C LEU A 225 -3.07 2.31 -1.93
N PRO A 226 -3.13 3.30 -2.84
CA PRO A 226 -4.32 3.49 -3.69
C PRO A 226 -4.63 2.34 -4.64
N LYS A 227 -3.66 1.46 -4.94
CA LYS A 227 -3.83 0.29 -5.82
C LYS A 227 -4.31 -0.95 -5.05
N VAL A 228 -4.33 -0.91 -3.72
CA VAL A 228 -4.83 -2.01 -2.89
C VAL A 228 -6.36 -2.04 -2.98
N THR A 229 -6.93 -3.20 -3.28
CA THR A 229 -8.37 -3.41 -3.43
C THR A 229 -9.05 -3.72 -2.09
N ARG A 230 -10.38 -3.53 -2.02
CA ARG A 230 -11.18 -3.88 -0.82
C ARG A 230 -11.50 -5.37 -0.73
N MET A 231 -10.74 -6.24 -1.37
CA MET A 231 -10.94 -7.69 -1.34
C MET A 231 -9.76 -8.36 -0.64
N ILE A 232 -10.05 -9.27 0.29
CA ILE A 232 -9.03 -10.10 0.95
C ILE A 232 -9.61 -11.47 1.30
N ARG A 233 -8.88 -12.52 0.94
CA ARG A 233 -9.21 -13.93 1.17
C ARG A 233 -8.28 -14.53 2.22
N LYS A 234 -8.72 -15.61 2.87
CA LYS A 234 -7.88 -16.32 3.86
C LYS A 234 -6.59 -16.88 3.24
N SER A 235 -6.65 -17.28 1.96
CA SER A 235 -5.54 -17.83 1.17
C SER A 235 -4.62 -16.76 0.56
N ASP A 236 -4.96 -15.48 0.65
CA ASP A 236 -4.07 -14.42 0.16
C ASP A 236 -2.81 -14.35 1.04
N SER A 237 -1.71 -13.87 0.45
CA SER A 237 -0.42 -13.79 1.12
C SER A 237 -0.44 -12.84 2.32
N GLU A 238 0.51 -13.03 3.25
CA GLU A 238 0.68 -12.13 4.39
C GLU A 238 0.95 -10.69 3.96
N VAL A 239 1.72 -10.51 2.88
CA VAL A 239 1.92 -9.20 2.23
C VAL A 239 0.58 -8.57 1.84
N ALA A 240 -0.30 -9.29 1.13
CA ALA A 240 -1.60 -8.76 0.73
C ALA A 240 -2.47 -8.36 1.94
N LYS A 241 -2.41 -9.14 3.02
CA LYS A 241 -3.09 -8.85 4.29
C LYS A 241 -2.53 -7.58 4.97
N TRP A 242 -1.20 -7.40 4.97
CA TRP A 242 -0.56 -6.16 5.44
C TRP A 242 -0.99 -4.96 4.60
N LEU A 243 -0.96 -5.06 3.27
CA LEU A 243 -1.39 -3.98 2.39
C LEU A 243 -2.85 -3.57 2.67
N PHE A 244 -3.73 -4.56 2.88
CA PHE A 244 -5.11 -4.32 3.24
C PHE A 244 -5.24 -3.58 4.58
N ILE A 245 -4.55 -4.04 5.64
CA ILE A 245 -4.68 -3.43 6.96
C ILE A 245 -4.13 -2.00 7.00
N PHE A 246 -2.99 -1.73 6.34
CA PHE A 246 -2.46 -0.37 6.22
C PHE A 246 -3.41 0.56 5.45
N ARG A 247 -4.12 0.02 4.45
CA ARG A 247 -5.04 0.79 3.63
C ARG A 247 -6.38 1.06 4.32
N TYR A 248 -6.90 0.09 5.07
CA TYR A 248 -8.32 0.07 5.47
C TYR A 248 -8.60 0.01 6.96
N LEU A 249 -7.61 -0.17 7.86
CA LEU A 249 -7.89 -0.35 9.30
C LEU A 249 -8.78 0.75 9.89
N ASP A 250 -8.57 2.01 9.52
CA ASP A 250 -9.38 3.16 10.00
C ASP A 250 -10.82 3.18 9.49
N ARG A 251 -11.17 2.26 8.60
CA ARG A 251 -12.49 2.10 8.00
C ARG A 251 -13.16 0.78 8.37
N LEU A 252 -12.51 -0.07 9.18
CA LEU A 252 -13.07 -1.33 9.63
C LEU A 252 -13.85 -1.13 10.94
N LYS A 253 -15.01 -1.78 11.06
CA LYS A 253 -15.73 -2.00 12.32
C LYS A 253 -15.08 -3.10 13.14
N GLU A 254 -14.67 -4.18 12.46
CA GLU A 254 -13.97 -5.32 13.02
C GLU A 254 -13.10 -5.95 11.93
N LEU A 255 -12.17 -6.84 12.29
CA LEU A 255 -11.33 -7.53 11.30
C LEU A 255 -12.13 -8.56 10.48
N PRO A 256 -12.02 -8.53 9.14
CA PRO A 256 -12.51 -9.61 8.28
C PRO A 256 -11.89 -10.98 8.64
N PRO A 257 -12.54 -12.11 8.28
CA PRO A 257 -12.06 -13.46 8.63
C PRO A 257 -10.64 -13.78 8.14
N ALA A 258 -10.20 -13.16 7.04
CA ALA A 258 -8.84 -13.31 6.53
C ALA A 258 -7.75 -12.70 7.44
N LEU A 259 -8.15 -11.75 8.29
CA LEU A 259 -7.27 -11.03 9.21
C LEU A 259 -7.48 -11.42 10.68
N LYS A 260 -8.42 -12.32 11.00
CA LYS A 260 -8.60 -12.87 12.36
C LYS A 260 -7.51 -13.88 12.69
N THR A 261 -6.29 -13.36 12.90
CA THR A 261 -5.10 -14.12 13.26
C THR A 261 -4.38 -13.38 14.39
N GLU A 262 -3.62 -14.11 15.21
CA GLU A 262 -2.87 -13.52 16.33
C GLU A 262 -1.99 -12.34 15.88
N LYS A 263 -1.41 -12.44 14.68
CA LYS A 263 -0.56 -11.40 14.08
C LYS A 263 -1.29 -10.06 13.92
N PHE A 264 -2.46 -10.06 13.27
CA PHE A 264 -3.21 -8.83 12.98
C PHE A 264 -4.08 -8.35 14.15
N GLU A 265 -4.63 -9.28 14.95
CA GLU A 265 -5.28 -8.96 16.23
C GLU A 265 -4.28 -8.36 17.23
N GLY A 266 -3.01 -8.76 17.09
CA GLY A 266 -1.81 -8.17 17.70
C GLY A 266 -1.77 -6.64 17.65
N LEU A 267 -2.29 -6.04 16.58
CA LEU A 267 -2.19 -4.62 16.28
C LEU A 267 -3.31 -3.77 16.91
N LEU A 268 -4.51 -4.34 17.04
CA LEU A 268 -5.72 -3.60 17.41
C LEU A 268 -5.58 -2.82 18.74
N PRO A 269 -4.97 -3.36 19.80
CA PRO A 269 -4.84 -2.65 21.07
C PRO A 269 -4.01 -1.35 21.01
N PHE A 270 -3.23 -1.13 19.96
CA PHE A 270 -2.44 0.09 19.74
C PHE A 270 -3.13 1.08 18.79
N ALA A 271 -4.05 0.59 17.96
CA ALA A 271 -4.82 1.39 17.02
C ALA A 271 -6.19 1.79 17.59
N GLU A 272 -6.72 1.10 18.58
CA GLU A 272 -8.05 1.38 19.15
C GLU A 272 -8.16 2.80 19.72
N LEU A 273 -9.07 3.60 19.15
CA LEU A 273 -9.27 5.00 19.50
C LEU A 273 -9.76 5.18 20.94
N ALA A 274 -10.46 4.19 21.50
CA ALA A 274 -10.90 4.21 22.90
C ALA A 274 -9.71 4.24 23.89
N ARG A 275 -8.53 3.78 23.46
CA ARG A 275 -7.30 3.78 24.26
C ARG A 275 -6.46 5.05 24.10
N PHE A 276 -6.89 5.99 23.26
CA PHE A 276 -6.19 7.25 23.06
C PHE A 276 -6.51 8.20 24.21
N ASN A 277 -5.51 8.92 24.70
CA ASN A 277 -5.79 10.01 25.64
C ASN A 277 -6.48 11.19 24.95
N LYS A 278 -7.06 12.11 25.73
CA LYS A 278 -7.85 13.25 25.22
C LYS A 278 -7.10 14.08 24.16
N LYS A 279 -5.80 14.31 24.34
CA LYS A 279 -4.97 15.09 23.40
C LYS A 279 -4.73 14.33 22.10
N GLU A 280 -4.45 13.03 22.20
CA GLU A 280 -4.27 12.14 21.06
C GLU A 280 -5.54 12.03 20.21
N LEU A 281 -6.67 11.77 20.85
CA LEU A 281 -7.95 11.63 20.18
C LEU A 281 -8.36 12.94 19.49
N LYS A 282 -8.20 14.09 20.16
CA LYS A 282 -8.47 15.41 19.56
C LYS A 282 -7.60 15.64 18.31
N ARG A 283 -6.31 15.33 18.37
CA ARG A 283 -5.40 15.48 17.23
C ARG A 283 -5.74 14.53 16.08
N TYR A 284 -6.06 13.28 16.39
CA TYR A 284 -6.49 12.31 15.38
C TYR A 284 -7.77 12.76 14.67
N ARG A 285 -8.81 13.13 15.43
CA ARG A 285 -10.08 13.64 14.87
C ARG A 285 -9.86 14.88 14.01
N TYR A 286 -9.02 15.82 14.46
CA TYR A 286 -8.67 17.00 13.66
C TYR A 286 -8.03 16.64 12.30
N ILE A 287 -7.07 15.71 12.28
CA ILE A 287 -6.45 15.24 11.03
C ILE A 287 -7.48 14.55 10.12
N MET A 288 -8.42 13.80 10.69
CA MET A 288 -9.48 13.15 9.92
C MET A 288 -10.49 14.16 9.37
N HIS A 289 -10.84 15.20 10.12
CA HIS A 289 -11.66 16.31 9.60
C HIS A 289 -10.99 16.97 8.40
N LEU A 290 -9.70 17.31 8.47
CA LEU A 290 -8.97 17.87 7.32
C LEU A 290 -8.96 16.94 6.10
N LYS A 291 -8.91 15.62 6.32
CA LYS A 291 -8.97 14.62 5.25
C LYS A 291 -10.35 14.59 4.60
N TRP A 292 -11.42 14.71 5.39
CA TRP A 292 -12.78 14.77 4.88
C TRP A 292 -13.09 16.09 4.20
N ASP A 293 -12.66 17.22 4.74
CA ASP A 293 -12.84 18.53 4.10
C ASP A 293 -12.18 18.56 2.72
N ARG A 294 -10.95 18.04 2.62
CA ARG A 294 -10.27 17.90 1.33
C ARG A 294 -11.04 16.99 0.37
N TYR A 295 -11.61 15.90 0.88
CA TYR A 295 -12.40 14.99 0.05
C TYR A 295 -13.70 15.64 -0.43
N ALA A 296 -14.40 16.37 0.44
CA ALA A 296 -15.60 17.13 0.09
C ALA A 296 -15.29 18.22 -0.95
N GLN A 297 -14.15 18.93 -0.82
CA GLN A 297 -13.68 19.88 -1.83
C GLN A 297 -13.38 19.20 -3.18
N GLN A 298 -12.80 18.00 -3.18
CA GLN A 298 -12.58 17.22 -4.39
C GLN A 298 -13.89 16.80 -5.04
N LEU A 299 -14.88 16.37 -4.25
CA LEU A 299 -16.22 16.03 -4.75
C LEU A 299 -16.90 17.26 -5.37
N ALA A 300 -16.89 18.40 -4.67
CA ALA A 300 -17.45 19.65 -5.19
C ALA A 300 -16.78 20.07 -6.51
N PHE A 301 -15.45 19.96 -6.60
CA PHE A 301 -14.72 20.23 -7.84
C PHE A 301 -15.18 19.31 -8.99
N VAL A 302 -15.40 18.02 -8.72
CA VAL A 302 -15.90 17.05 -9.70
C VAL A 302 -17.32 17.41 -10.14
N GLU A 303 -18.20 17.80 -9.21
CA GLU A 303 -19.58 18.22 -9.50
C GLU A 303 -19.62 19.52 -10.32
N ASP A 304 -18.74 20.48 -10.04
CA ASP A 304 -18.66 21.77 -10.73
C ASP A 304 -17.99 21.68 -12.11
N ASN A 305 -17.20 20.63 -12.37
CA ASN A 305 -16.40 20.51 -13.60
C ASN A 305 -16.65 19.16 -14.33
N PRO A 306 -17.90 18.83 -14.69
CA PRO A 306 -18.24 17.53 -15.28
C PRO A 306 -17.51 17.27 -16.62
N ASP A 307 -17.30 18.30 -17.44
CA ASP A 307 -16.60 18.17 -18.73
C ASP A 307 -15.11 17.84 -18.57
N PHE A 308 -14.46 18.43 -17.58
CA PHE A 308 -13.05 18.15 -17.27
C PHE A 308 -12.89 16.70 -16.78
N VAL A 309 -13.80 16.25 -15.91
CA VAL A 309 -13.84 14.87 -15.42
C VAL A 309 -14.04 13.91 -16.60
N LYS A 310 -15.02 14.18 -17.47
CA LYS A 310 -15.27 13.38 -18.67
C LYS A 310 -14.06 13.31 -19.60
N GLN A 311 -13.32 14.41 -19.78
CA GLN A 311 -12.10 14.42 -20.60
C GLN A 311 -10.99 13.54 -19.99
N ILE A 312 -10.85 13.54 -18.66
CA ILE A 312 -9.90 12.66 -17.96
C ILE A 312 -10.35 11.20 -18.10
N GLU A 313 -11.65 10.93 -17.97
CA GLU A 313 -12.25 9.60 -18.13
C GLU A 313 -11.98 9.03 -19.53
N ASP A 314 -12.28 9.80 -20.58
CA ASP A 314 -12.05 9.40 -21.97
C ASP A 314 -10.58 9.05 -22.22
N LYS A 315 -9.65 9.87 -21.70
CA LYS A 315 -8.20 9.59 -21.76
C LYS A 315 -7.82 8.31 -21.02
N ALA A 316 -8.42 8.05 -19.86
CA ALA A 316 -8.15 6.84 -19.08
C ALA A 316 -8.65 5.59 -19.81
N VAL A 317 -9.85 5.65 -20.39
CA VAL A 317 -10.42 4.58 -21.23
C VAL A 317 -9.56 4.33 -22.46
N GLU A 318 -9.12 5.38 -23.16
CA GLU A 318 -8.25 5.27 -24.32
C GLU A 318 -6.90 4.61 -23.97
N LYS A 319 -6.29 5.00 -22.84
CA LYS A 319 -5.05 4.38 -22.35
C LYS A 319 -5.24 2.89 -22.06
N ALA A 320 -6.36 2.52 -21.43
CA ALA A 320 -6.69 1.12 -21.14
C ALA A 320 -6.91 0.31 -22.43
N LEU A 321 -7.66 0.83 -23.41
CA LEU A 321 -7.87 0.18 -24.70
C LEU A 321 -6.56 -0.02 -25.46
N ASN A 322 -5.72 1.02 -25.51
CA ASN A 322 -4.40 0.94 -26.14
C ASN A 322 -3.50 -0.13 -25.51
N LEU A 323 -3.58 -0.33 -24.19
CA LEU A 323 -2.86 -1.40 -23.50
C LEU A 323 -3.36 -2.79 -23.96
N VAL A 324 -4.68 -2.99 -23.98
CA VAL A 324 -5.28 -4.26 -24.44
C VAL A 324 -4.88 -4.56 -25.88
N GLU A 325 -4.97 -3.58 -26.78
CA GLU A 325 -4.58 -3.73 -28.18
C GLU A 325 -3.10 -4.10 -28.34
N ARG A 326 -2.20 -3.46 -27.58
CA ARG A 326 -0.77 -3.82 -27.59
C ARG A 326 -0.54 -5.25 -27.13
N MET A 327 -1.26 -5.72 -26.12
CA MET A 327 -1.15 -7.09 -25.64
C MET A 327 -1.67 -8.10 -26.68
N GLN A 328 -2.78 -7.80 -27.34
CA GLN A 328 -3.30 -8.61 -28.44
C GLN A 328 -2.34 -8.67 -29.63
N LYS A 329 -1.74 -7.53 -30.03
CA LYS A 329 -0.72 -7.48 -31.10
C LYS A 329 0.52 -8.31 -30.77
N LYS A 330 0.84 -8.48 -29.49
CA LYS A 330 1.91 -9.38 -29.01
C LYS A 330 1.48 -10.85 -28.90
N GLY A 331 0.33 -11.22 -29.46
CA GLY A 331 -0.18 -12.59 -29.47
C GLY A 331 -0.81 -13.04 -28.15
N ALA A 332 -1.09 -12.14 -27.21
CA ALA A 332 -1.79 -12.52 -25.98
C ALA A 332 -3.28 -12.75 -26.28
N SER A 333 -3.75 -13.97 -26.02
CA SER A 333 -5.18 -14.27 -26.06
C SER A 333 -5.93 -13.45 -25.01
N MET A 334 -7.22 -13.18 -25.22
CA MET A 334 -8.06 -12.51 -24.21
C MET A 334 -8.03 -13.21 -22.86
N ALA A 335 -7.96 -14.55 -22.85
CA ALA A 335 -7.78 -15.35 -21.65
C ALA A 335 -6.47 -15.02 -20.92
N LYS A 336 -5.36 -14.83 -21.64
CA LYS A 336 -4.05 -14.47 -21.09
C LYS A 336 -4.02 -13.01 -20.62
N ILE A 337 -4.70 -12.10 -21.31
CA ILE A 337 -4.87 -10.69 -20.89
C ILE A 337 -5.67 -10.64 -19.58
N ARG A 338 -6.78 -11.40 -19.49
CA ARG A 338 -7.58 -11.54 -18.26
C ARG A 338 -6.77 -12.09 -17.09
N ALA A 339 -6.02 -13.16 -17.32
CA ALA A 339 -5.14 -13.74 -16.31
C ALA A 339 -4.02 -12.78 -15.86
N SER A 340 -3.46 -11.99 -16.79
CA SER A 340 -2.45 -10.96 -16.48
C SER A 340 -3.02 -9.79 -15.67
N LEU A 341 -4.32 -9.53 -15.82
CA LEU A 341 -5.10 -8.65 -14.96
C LEU A 341 -5.63 -9.39 -13.71
N GLY A 342 -5.17 -10.62 -13.42
CA GLY A 342 -5.54 -11.40 -12.24
C GLY A 342 -6.98 -11.90 -12.21
N LEU A 343 -7.68 -11.96 -13.34
CA LEU A 343 -9.02 -12.51 -13.46
C LEU A 343 -8.88 -14.01 -13.76
N SER A 344 -9.33 -14.87 -12.86
CA SER A 344 -9.29 -16.32 -13.05
C SER A 344 -10.27 -16.75 -14.15
N ASN A 345 -9.78 -17.48 -15.15
CA ASN A 345 -10.64 -18.24 -16.05
C ASN A 345 -10.96 -19.58 -15.38
N ASN A 346 -12.04 -19.66 -14.60
CA ASN A 346 -12.61 -20.96 -14.31
C ASN A 346 -13.62 -21.28 -15.41
N SER A 347 -13.12 -21.84 -16.50
CA SER A 347 -13.92 -22.59 -17.44
C SER A 347 -14.08 -24.02 -16.90
N ARG A 348 -15.08 -24.21 -16.05
CA ARG A 348 -15.99 -25.37 -15.90
C ARG A 348 -16.56 -25.46 -14.50
#